data_AF-A0A067JPF7-F1
#
_entry.id   AF-A0A067JPF7-F1
#
_cell.length_a   1.000
_cell.length_b   1.000
_cell.length_c   1.000
_cell.angle_alpha   90.00
_cell.angle_beta   90.00
_cell.angle_gamma   90.00
#
_symmetry.space_group_name_H-M   'P 1'
#
loop_
_entity.id
_entity.type
_entity.pdbx_description
1 polymer ?
#
loop_
_entity_poly.entity_id
_entity_poly.type
_entity_poly.pdbx_seq_one_letter_code
_entity_poly.pdbx_strand_id
1 'polypeptide(L)'
;MGWKAAEKLIRHWKILRGDNVMIIRGKDKGETGVIKRVVRSQNRVIVEGKNLVKKHIKAGEGHDGGIFTVEAPIHASNVQVVDPVTGKPCKVGIRYLEDGTKVRVSRGIGASGSIIPRPEILKLRTTPRPTVAGPKDTPMDLVLERTYDSKTGKGMPEL
;
A
#
# COMPACT_ATOMS: atom_id res chain seq x y z
N MET A 1 -24.26 4.58 20.22
CA MET A 1 -23.63 3.96 19.04
C MET A 1 -24.04 4.79 17.83
N GLY A 2 -23.25 5.81 17.52
CA GLY A 2 -23.68 6.97 16.74
C GLY A 2 -23.82 6.71 15.25
N TRP A 3 -24.90 7.24 14.70
CA TRP A 3 -25.34 7.22 13.31
C TRP A 3 -24.29 7.93 12.45
N LYS A 4 -23.28 7.19 12.00
CA LYS A 4 -22.42 7.69 10.92
C LYS A 4 -23.27 7.63 9.66
N ALA A 5 -23.75 8.79 9.21
CA ALA A 5 -24.18 8.99 7.83
C ALA A 5 -23.22 8.22 6.92
N ALA A 6 -23.76 7.44 5.98
CA ALA A 6 -22.98 6.60 5.08
C ALA A 6 -21.91 7.45 4.38
N GLU A 7 -20.73 7.50 4.97
CA GLU A 7 -19.65 8.37 4.53
C GLU A 7 -19.28 7.88 3.14
N LYS A 8 -19.35 8.76 2.13
CA LYS A 8 -19.13 8.37 0.73
C LYS A 8 -17.71 7.84 0.58
N LEU A 9 -17.56 6.52 0.63
CA LEU A 9 -16.26 5.86 0.51
C LEU A 9 -15.69 6.10 -0.88
N ILE A 10 -14.38 6.37 -0.93
CA ILE A 10 -13.66 6.50 -2.18
C ILE A 10 -13.60 5.10 -2.82
N ARG A 11 -14.34 4.90 -3.91
CA ARG A 11 -14.34 3.62 -4.65
C ARG A 11 -12.99 3.36 -5.32
N HIS A 12 -12.48 4.36 -6.05
CA HIS A 12 -11.22 4.26 -6.79
C HIS A 12 -10.11 5.07 -6.11
N TRP A 13 -9.19 4.37 -5.46
CA TRP A 13 -8.03 4.98 -4.82
C TRP A 13 -6.91 5.18 -5.83
N LYS A 14 -6.34 6.39 -5.83
CA LYS A 14 -5.20 6.76 -6.67
C LYS A 14 -3.90 6.91 -5.88
N ILE A 15 -4.02 6.85 -4.56
CA ILE A 15 -2.93 6.98 -3.59
C ILE A 15 -2.68 5.61 -3.00
N LEU A 16 -1.41 5.23 -2.89
CA LEU A 16 -0.98 3.91 -2.49
C LEU A 16 -0.07 3.97 -1.26
N ARG A 17 0.08 2.82 -0.58
CA ARG A 17 1.11 2.64 0.46
C ARG A 17 2.48 2.77 -0.19
N GLY A 18 3.37 3.55 0.41
CA GLY A 18 4.70 3.85 -0.09
C GLY A 18 4.77 5.01 -1.08
N ASP A 19 3.65 5.65 -1.43
CA ASP A 19 3.71 6.89 -2.22
C ASP A 19 4.30 8.02 -1.36
N ASN A 20 5.14 8.87 -1.96
CA ASN A 20 5.56 10.14 -1.37
C ASN A 20 4.46 11.20 -1.62
N VAL A 21 3.96 11.79 -0.54
CA VAL A 21 2.84 12.74 -0.57
C VAL A 21 3.18 14.02 0.18
N MET A 22 2.57 15.11 -0.27
CA MET A 22 2.59 16.41 0.39
C MET A 22 1.24 16.68 1.05
N ILE A 23 1.28 17.25 2.25
CA ILE A 23 0.07 17.67 2.97
C ILE A 23 -0.36 19.04 2.47
N ILE A 24 -1.59 19.14 1.97
CA ILE A 24 -2.16 20.38 1.41
C ILE A 24 -2.82 21.22 2.51
N ARG A 25 -3.46 20.54 3.47
CA ARG A 25 -4.24 21.17 4.54
C ARG A 25 -4.09 20.38 5.84
N GLY A 26 -3.87 21.10 6.93
CA GLY A 26 -3.72 20.54 8.26
C GLY A 26 -2.65 21.29 9.05
N LYS A 27 -2.24 20.70 10.17
CA LYS A 27 -1.18 21.22 11.03
C LYS A 27 0.16 21.30 10.28
N ASP A 28 0.50 20.23 9.56
CA ASP A 28 1.81 20.07 8.91
C ASP A 28 1.73 20.41 7.41
N LYS A 29 1.07 21.52 7.07
CA LYS A 29 0.84 21.94 5.68
C LYS A 29 2.17 22.24 4.97
N GLY A 30 2.31 21.72 3.74
CA GLY A 30 3.49 21.91 2.90
C GLY A 30 4.58 20.88 3.12
N GLU A 31 4.49 20.10 4.19
CA GLU A 31 5.45 19.03 4.46
C GLU A 31 5.19 17.81 3.60
N THR A 32 6.27 17.12 3.24
CA THR A 32 6.25 15.86 2.49
C THR A 32 6.51 14.67 3.40
N GLY A 33 6.02 13.50 3.01
CA GLY A 33 6.23 12.26 3.75
C GLY A 33 5.70 11.04 3.00
N VAL A 34 6.16 9.86 3.41
CA VAL A 34 5.77 8.58 2.79
C VAL A 34 4.52 8.03 3.46
N ILE A 35 3.61 7.45 2.69
CA ILE A 35 2.41 6.80 3.24
C ILE A 35 2.76 5.43 3.81
N LYS A 36 2.71 5.33 5.14
CA LYS A 36 2.90 4.07 5.88
C LYS A 36 1.70 3.14 5.77
N ARG A 37 0.49 3.69 5.84
CA ARG A 37 -0.76 2.91 5.78
C ARG A 37 -1.91 3.68 5.14
N VAL A 38 -2.73 2.96 4.38
CA VAL A 38 -3.99 3.48 3.82
C VAL A 38 -5.17 2.79 4.50
N VAL A 39 -6.05 3.57 5.14
CA VAL A 39 -7.25 3.10 5.83
C VAL A 39 -8.47 3.40 4.96
N ARG A 40 -8.78 2.47 4.05
CA ARG A 40 -9.82 2.66 3.03
C ARG A 40 -11.23 2.76 3.59
N SER A 41 -11.49 2.11 4.73
CA SER A 41 -12.80 2.14 5.41
C SER A 41 -13.17 3.51 5.99
N GLN A 42 -12.20 4.41 6.14
CA GLN A 42 -12.39 5.74 6.72
C GLN A 42 -11.89 6.86 5.80
N ASN A 43 -11.58 6.56 4.53
CA ASN A 43 -10.98 7.51 3.59
C ASN A 43 -9.73 8.23 4.14
N ARG A 44 -8.89 7.53 4.91
CA ARG A 44 -7.73 8.12 5.60
C ARG A 44 -6.40 7.45 5.23
N VAL A 45 -5.31 8.19 5.43
CA VAL A 45 -3.94 7.75 5.26
C VAL A 45 -3.12 8.10 6.49
N ILE A 46 -2.11 7.30 6.80
CA ILE A 46 -1.11 7.57 7.83
C ILE A 46 0.19 7.88 7.10
N VAL A 47 0.70 9.09 7.31
CA VAL A 47 1.94 9.59 6.70
C VAL A 47 3.02 9.55 7.77
N GLU A 48 4.20 9.06 7.39
CA GLU A 48 5.34 8.89 8.28
C GLU A 48 5.81 10.22 8.88
N GLY A 49 5.92 10.27 10.20
CA GLY A 49 6.39 11.43 10.95
C GLY A 49 5.46 12.65 10.92
N LYS A 50 4.25 12.54 10.35
CA LYS A 50 3.30 13.65 10.23
C LYS A 50 2.04 13.43 11.07
N ASN A 51 1.36 14.53 11.38
CA ASN A 51 0.16 14.59 12.18
C ASN A 51 0.32 13.85 13.52
N LEU A 52 1.41 14.17 14.22
CA LEU A 52 1.78 13.54 15.48
C LEU A 52 0.83 13.97 16.60
N VAL A 53 0.32 12.99 17.33
CA VAL A 53 -0.54 13.19 18.51
C VAL A 53 0.08 12.51 19.73
N LYS A 54 -0.05 13.15 20.88
CA LYS A 54 0.35 12.57 22.17
C LYS A 54 -0.78 11.69 22.70
N LYS A 55 -0.50 10.40 22.91
CA LYS A 55 -1.42 9.45 23.55
C LYS A 55 -0.89 9.07 24.92
N HIS A 56 -1.75 9.22 25.93
CA HIS A 56 -1.50 8.71 27.27
C HIS A 56 -1.93 7.25 27.30
N ILE A 57 -1.00 6.34 27.58
CA ILE A 57 -1.26 4.91 27.68
C ILE A 57 -1.02 4.52 29.14
N LYS A 58 -2.04 3.93 29.78
CA LYS A 58 -1.93 3.38 31.14
C LYS A 58 -0.99 2.18 31.11
N ALA A 59 -0.12 2.04 32.12
CA ALA A 59 0.75 0.87 32.25
C ALA A 59 -0.07 -0.43 32.38
N GLY A 60 0.46 -1.51 31.82
CA GLY A 60 -0.13 -2.85 31.86
C GLY A 60 0.94 -3.92 31.94
N GLU A 61 0.53 -5.18 31.98
CA GLU A 61 1.47 -6.30 32.05
C GLU A 61 2.22 -6.41 30.71
N GLY A 62 3.54 -6.20 30.75
CA GLY A 62 4.41 -6.26 29.57
C GLY A 62 4.57 -4.95 28.78
N HIS A 63 4.01 -3.82 29.24
CA HIS A 63 4.32 -2.52 28.65
C HIS A 63 4.31 -1.37 29.66
N ASP A 64 5.32 -0.50 29.55
CA ASP A 64 5.41 0.70 30.37
C ASP A 64 4.30 1.69 30.03
N GLY A 65 3.82 2.38 31.07
CA GLY A 65 2.91 3.51 30.93
C GLY A 65 3.67 4.77 30.53
N GLY A 66 2.99 5.68 29.82
CA GLY A 66 3.63 6.93 29.43
C GLY A 66 2.88 7.72 28.38
N ILE A 67 3.54 8.80 27.94
CA ILE A 67 3.09 9.65 26.85
C ILE A 67 3.81 9.22 25.58
N PHE A 68 3.09 8.56 24.68
CA PHE A 68 3.63 8.12 23.40
C PHE A 68 3.23 9.10 22.30
N THR A 69 4.19 9.48 21.47
CA THR A 69 3.93 10.28 20.27
C THR A 69 3.64 9.32 19.11
N VAL A 70 2.42 9.35 18.57
CA VAL A 70 1.96 8.44 17.53
C VAL A 70 1.42 9.23 16.33
N GLU A 71 1.63 8.72 15.13
CA GLU A 71 1.09 9.28 13.89
C GLU A 71 -0.44 9.10 13.85
N ALA A 72 -1.18 10.18 13.63
CA ALA A 72 -2.63 10.15 13.47
C ALA A 72 -3.06 10.17 11.99
N PRO A 73 -4.19 9.53 11.65
CA PRO A 73 -4.64 9.42 10.27
C PRO A 73 -5.19 10.75 9.72
N ILE A 74 -4.70 11.13 8.53
CA ILE A 74 -5.11 12.30 7.76
C ILE A 74 -6.13 11.87 6.69
N HIS A 75 -7.15 12.70 6.42
CA HIS A 75 -8.12 12.39 5.36
C HIS A 75 -7.45 12.46 3.97
N ALA A 76 -7.79 11.53 3.07
CA ALA A 76 -7.14 11.38 1.77
C ALA A 76 -7.27 12.61 0.85
N SER A 77 -8.27 13.47 1.06
CA SER A 77 -8.43 14.73 0.32
C SER A 77 -7.38 15.79 0.67
N ASN A 78 -6.75 15.68 1.84
CA ASN A 78 -5.81 16.68 2.36
C ASN A 78 -4.36 16.36 2.00
N VAL A 79 -4.14 15.31 1.21
CA VAL A 79 -2.83 14.88 0.74
C VAL A 79 -2.82 14.80 -0.78
N GLN A 80 -1.68 15.11 -1.38
CA GLN A 80 -1.44 14.95 -2.82
C GLN A 80 -0.12 14.25 -3.06
N VAL A 81 -0.04 13.45 -4.13
CA VAL A 81 1.19 12.77 -4.51
C VAL A 81 2.18 13.80 -5.04
N VAL A 82 3.44 13.65 -4.64
CA VAL A 82 4.52 14.50 -5.14
C VAL A 82 4.98 13.96 -6.49
N ASP A 83 5.11 14.84 -7.48
CA ASP A 83 5.72 14.50 -8.76
C ASP A 83 7.22 14.20 -8.54
N PRO A 84 7.74 13.02 -8.94
CA PRO A 84 9.14 12.66 -8.74
C PRO A 84 10.12 13.61 -9.42
N VAL A 85 9.71 14.32 -10.47
CA VAL A 85 10.60 15.22 -11.23
C VAL A 85 10.55 16.63 -10.67
N THR A 86 9.35 17.19 -10.48
CA THR A 86 9.19 18.61 -10.11
C THR A 86 9.15 18.84 -8.61
N GLY A 87 8.95 17.80 -7.80
CA GLY A 87 8.75 17.93 -6.35
C GLY A 87 7.45 18.64 -5.95
N LYS A 88 6.59 18.96 -6.91
CA LYS A 88 5.33 19.67 -6.68
C LYS A 88 4.18 18.70 -6.42
N PRO A 89 3.15 19.10 -5.64
CA PRO A 89 1.96 18.29 -5.45
C PRO A 89 1.19 18.19 -6.78
N CYS A 90 0.82 16.97 -7.17
CA CYS A 90 0.15 16.70 -8.44
C CYS A 90 -1.06 15.76 -8.27
N LYS A 91 -1.92 15.76 -9.30
CA LYS A 91 -3.03 14.79 -9.40
C LYS A 91 -2.56 13.56 -10.17
N VAL A 92 -3.01 12.39 -9.76
CA VAL A 92 -2.68 11.13 -10.45
C VAL A 92 -3.69 10.85 -11.58
N GLY A 93 -3.17 10.59 -12.77
CA GLY A 93 -3.86 10.00 -13.91
C GLY A 93 -3.45 8.55 -14.14
N ILE A 94 -4.19 7.85 -15.01
CA ILE A 94 -3.87 6.51 -15.47
C ILE A 94 -3.75 6.59 -16.99
N ARG A 95 -2.70 6.00 -17.54
CA ARG A 95 -2.47 5.86 -18.98
C ARG A 95 -1.97 4.44 -19.27
N TYR A 96 -2.15 3.98 -20.50
CA TYR A 96 -1.56 2.73 -20.99
C TYR A 96 -0.37 3.07 -21.88
N LEU A 97 0.73 2.35 -21.72
CA LEU A 97 1.85 2.40 -22.65
C LEU A 97 1.52 1.61 -23.92
N GLU A 98 2.38 1.72 -24.93
CA GLU A 98 2.25 0.99 -26.20
C GLU A 98 2.23 -0.53 -25.98
N ASP A 99 2.97 -1.03 -24.98
CA ASP A 99 2.99 -2.43 -24.55
C ASP A 99 1.70 -2.89 -23.84
N GLY A 100 0.71 -2.00 -23.67
CA GLY A 100 -0.53 -2.28 -22.94
C GLY A 100 -0.39 -2.25 -21.41
N THR A 101 0.80 -1.98 -20.87
CA THR A 101 1.02 -1.87 -19.43
C THR A 101 0.38 -0.61 -18.85
N LYS A 102 -0.31 -0.78 -17.71
CA LYS A 102 -1.04 0.29 -17.04
C LYS A 102 -0.13 1.08 -16.10
N VAL A 103 0.07 2.36 -16.40
CA VAL A 103 0.95 3.26 -15.63
C VAL A 103 0.18 4.42 -15.01
N ARG A 104 0.72 4.94 -13.90
CA ARG A 104 0.24 6.18 -13.27
C ARG A 104 1.04 7.35 -13.82
N VAL A 105 0.37 8.46 -14.11
CA VAL A 105 0.99 9.65 -14.69
C VAL A 105 0.64 10.88 -13.85
N SER A 106 1.59 11.78 -13.65
CA SER A 106 1.36 13.07 -12.99
C SER A 106 0.53 14.00 -13.89
N ARG A 107 -0.47 14.70 -13.32
CA ARG A 107 -1.35 15.64 -14.02
C ARG A 107 -1.59 16.90 -13.21
N GLY A 108 -1.81 18.01 -13.91
CA GLY A 108 -2.17 19.30 -13.31
C GLY A 108 -1.17 20.40 -13.67
N ILE A 109 -1.46 21.61 -13.17
CA ILE A 109 -0.57 22.77 -13.33
C ILE A 109 0.72 22.52 -12.53
N GLY A 110 1.86 22.54 -13.23
CA GLY A 110 3.18 22.27 -12.66
C GLY A 110 3.58 20.79 -12.58
N ALA A 111 2.78 19.87 -13.13
CA ALA A 111 3.15 18.46 -13.27
C ALA A 111 3.89 18.22 -14.59
N SER A 112 4.94 17.40 -14.55
CA SER A 112 5.79 17.08 -15.71
C SER A 112 5.18 16.07 -16.69
N GLY A 113 4.05 15.44 -16.34
CA GLY A 113 3.52 14.30 -17.11
C GLY A 113 4.36 13.03 -16.94
N SER A 114 5.26 13.02 -15.96
CA SER A 114 6.10 11.89 -15.58
C SER A 114 5.28 10.67 -15.16
N ILE A 115 5.88 9.49 -15.34
CA ILE A 115 5.36 8.23 -14.84
C ILE A 115 5.65 8.17 -13.33
N ILE A 116 4.59 8.04 -12.53
CA ILE A 116 4.70 7.78 -11.09
C ILE A 116 4.76 6.26 -10.91
N PRO A 117 5.92 5.69 -10.53
CA PRO A 117 6.03 4.25 -10.39
C PRO A 117 5.11 3.73 -9.29
N ARG A 118 4.65 2.49 -9.43
CA ARG A 118 3.93 1.81 -8.36
C ARG A 118 4.94 1.44 -7.27
N PRO A 119 4.75 1.85 -6.00
CA PRO A 119 5.71 1.59 -4.94
C PRO A 119 6.00 0.10 -4.74
N GLU A 120 7.26 -0.24 -4.51
CA GLU A 120 7.72 -1.62 -4.36
C GLU A 120 7.14 -2.32 -3.11
N ILE A 121 6.85 -1.55 -2.07
CA ILE A 121 6.22 -2.04 -0.82
C ILE A 121 4.86 -2.72 -1.05
N LEU A 122 4.23 -2.52 -2.20
CA LEU A 122 3.00 -3.22 -2.57
C LEU A 122 3.23 -4.63 -3.13
N LYS A 123 4.42 -4.91 -3.66
CA LYS A 123 4.80 -6.26 -4.11
C LYS A 123 5.11 -7.16 -2.93
N LEU A 124 5.56 -6.57 -1.82
CA LEU A 124 5.87 -7.29 -0.58
C LEU A 124 4.59 -7.73 0.13
N ARG A 125 4.60 -8.99 0.58
CA ARG A 125 3.55 -9.53 1.46
C ARG A 125 3.73 -8.92 2.85
N THR A 126 2.61 -8.61 3.52
CA THR A 126 2.64 -8.14 4.91
C THR A 126 3.17 -9.21 5.86
N THR A 127 2.85 -10.48 5.59
CA THR A 127 3.39 -11.63 6.30
C THR A 127 4.37 -12.38 5.39
N PRO A 128 5.68 -12.41 5.73
CA PRO A 128 6.64 -13.17 4.95
C PRO A 128 6.31 -14.66 5.04
N ARG A 129 6.57 -15.40 3.95
CA ARG A 129 6.50 -16.86 4.00
C ARG A 129 7.78 -17.38 4.65
N PRO A 130 7.71 -18.46 5.45
CA PRO A 130 8.92 -19.13 5.89
C PRO A 130 9.72 -19.61 4.67
N THR A 131 11.04 -19.52 4.75
CA THR A 131 11.94 -19.96 3.67
C THR A 131 12.05 -21.49 3.62
N VAL A 132 11.88 -22.15 4.76
CA VAL A 132 11.98 -23.60 4.90
C VAL A 132 10.58 -24.21 4.88
N ALA A 133 10.42 -25.31 4.15
CA ALA A 133 9.19 -26.09 4.14
C ALA A 133 8.91 -26.66 5.53
N GLY A 134 7.69 -26.45 6.03
CA GLY A 134 7.24 -27.04 7.29
C GLY A 134 6.88 -28.52 7.15
N PRO A 135 6.54 -29.21 8.26
CA PRO A 135 6.16 -30.63 8.24
C PRO A 135 4.94 -30.96 7.37
N LYS A 136 4.11 -29.95 7.04
CA LYS A 136 2.91 -30.09 6.22
C LYS A 136 3.08 -29.54 4.79
N ASP A 137 4.27 -29.04 4.45
CA ASP A 137 4.55 -28.48 3.14
C ASP A 137 5.24 -29.54 2.27
N THR A 138 4.70 -29.79 1.08
CA THR A 138 5.31 -30.71 0.12
C THR A 138 6.58 -30.10 -0.48
N PRO A 139 7.71 -30.83 -0.53
CA PRO A 139 8.93 -30.33 -1.16
C PRO A 139 8.71 -30.10 -2.65
N MET A 140 9.37 -29.09 -3.21
CA MET A 140 9.16 -28.65 -4.59
C MET A 140 9.51 -29.73 -5.62
N ASP A 141 10.48 -30.58 -5.30
CA ASP A 141 10.93 -31.67 -6.19
C ASP A 141 9.79 -32.65 -6.49
N LEU A 142 8.99 -33.01 -5.48
CA LEU A 142 7.82 -33.89 -5.66
C LEU A 142 6.68 -33.20 -6.42
N VAL A 143 6.52 -31.88 -6.24
CA VAL A 143 5.46 -31.11 -6.92
C VAL A 143 5.78 -30.92 -8.40
N LEU A 144 7.05 -30.69 -8.74
CA LEU A 144 7.51 -30.51 -10.11
C LEU A 144 7.71 -31.85 -10.84
N GLU A 145 7.72 -32.96 -10.10
CA GLU A 145 7.77 -34.28 -10.70
C GLU A 145 6.55 -34.47 -11.61
N ARG A 146 6.82 -34.61 -12.91
CA ARG A 146 5.78 -34.90 -13.90
C ARG A 146 5.39 -36.37 -13.80
N THR A 147 4.37 -36.63 -13.00
CA THR A 147 3.78 -37.96 -12.77
C THR A 147 2.87 -38.41 -13.91
N TYR A 148 2.33 -37.47 -14.69
CA TYR A 148 1.46 -37.75 -15.83
C TYR A 148 2.03 -37.21 -17.14
N ASP A 149 2.06 -38.07 -18.17
CA ASP A 149 2.33 -37.67 -19.54
C ASP A 149 1.43 -38.42 -20.52
N SER A 150 0.46 -37.70 -21.08
CA SER A 150 -0.51 -38.18 -22.05
C SER A 150 0.09 -38.73 -23.33
N LYS A 151 1.30 -38.28 -23.72
CA LYS A 151 1.92 -38.70 -24.99
C LYS A 151 2.66 -40.02 -24.86
N THR A 152 3.27 -40.24 -23.70
CA THR A 152 4.06 -41.45 -23.41
C THR A 152 3.25 -42.50 -22.64
N GLY A 153 2.03 -42.17 -22.20
CA GLY A 153 1.19 -43.05 -21.37
C GLY A 153 1.65 -43.12 -19.91
N LYS A 154 2.64 -42.31 -19.49
CA LYS A 154 3.14 -42.29 -18.12
C LYS A 154 2.02 -41.84 -17.17
N GLY A 155 1.76 -42.65 -16.14
CA GLY A 155 0.77 -42.33 -15.10
C GLY A 155 -0.67 -42.69 -15.46
N MET A 156 -0.91 -43.42 -16.56
CA MET A 156 -2.19 -44.07 -16.81
C MET A 156 -2.19 -45.49 -16.18
N PRO A 157 -3.27 -45.92 -15.52
CA PRO A 157 -3.40 -47.30 -15.08
C PRO A 157 -3.49 -48.23 -16.31
N GLU A 158 -2.89 -49.42 -16.21
CA GLU A 158 -3.15 -50.48 -17.20
C GLU A 158 -4.64 -50.87 -17.10
N LEU A 159 -5.33 -50.88 -18.24
CA LEU A 159 -6.74 -51.26 -18.37
C LEU A 159 -6.89 -52.78 -18.37
#